data_AF-A0A530QWB5-F1
#
_entry.id   AF-A0A530QWB5-F1
#
_cell.length_a   1.000
_cell.length_b   1.000
_cell.length_c   1.000
_cell.angle_alpha   90.00
_cell.angle_beta   90.00
_cell.angle_gamma   90.00
#
_symmetry.space_group_name_H-M   'P 1'
#
loop_
_entity.id
_entity.type
_entity.pdbx_description
1 polymer ?
#
loop_
_entity_poly.entity_id
_entity_poly.type
_entity_poly.pdbx_seq_one_letter_code
_entity_poly.pdbx_strand_id
1 'polypeptide(L)'
;MDQVTRGPFSAEDFRARVAAQPLAHAADDYGDHRFNPGHPRLKLAKALRDAAVLIPVVDHGRDATVLLTKRAEKLRNHSGQVAFPGGTID
;
A
#
# COMPACT_ATOMS: atom_id res chain seq x y z
N MET A 1 -13.04 28.69 20.15
CA MET A 1 -12.04 27.61 20.04
C MET A 1 -12.63 26.61 19.08
N ASP A 2 -12.36 26.79 17.78
CA ASP A 2 -12.89 25.92 16.73
C ASP A 2 -12.31 24.53 16.91
N GLN A 3 -13.15 23.60 17.34
CA GLN A 3 -12.83 22.19 17.21
C GLN A 3 -12.95 21.86 15.73
N VAL A 4 -11.81 21.87 15.04
CA VAL A 4 -11.71 21.30 13.69
C VAL A 4 -12.05 19.82 13.84
N THR A 5 -13.28 19.45 13.53
CA THR A 5 -13.70 18.04 13.50
C THR A 5 -12.87 17.36 12.42
N ARG A 6 -11.95 16.47 12.82
CA ARG A 6 -11.13 15.68 11.90
C ARG A 6 -12.05 14.93 10.94
N GLY A 7 -11.93 15.22 9.65
CA GLY A 7 -12.60 14.43 8.62
C GLY A 7 -12.03 13.01 8.60
N PRO A 8 -12.86 11.96 8.43
CA PRO A 8 -12.42 10.55 8.48
C PRO A 8 -11.41 10.17 7.38
N PHE A 9 -11.22 11.03 6.39
CA PHE A 9 -10.23 10.86 5.33
C PHE A 9 -9.20 11.99 5.29
N SER A 10 -9.12 12.84 6.31
CA SER A 10 -8.06 13.86 6.41
C SER A 10 -6.68 13.23 6.62
N ALA A 11 -5.62 13.94 6.21
CA ALA A 11 -4.26 13.49 6.43
C ALA A 11 -3.92 13.37 7.93
N GLU A 12 -4.50 14.23 8.76
CA GLU A 12 -4.36 14.19 10.21
C GLU A 12 -4.99 12.93 10.81
N ASP A 13 -6.21 12.59 10.40
CA ASP A 13 -6.89 11.36 10.83
C ASP A 13 -6.13 10.11 10.37
N PHE A 14 -5.65 10.08 9.12
CA PHE A 14 -4.77 9.02 8.65
C PHE A 14 -3.53 8.86 9.52
N ARG A 15 -2.82 9.97 9.82
CA ARG A 15 -1.63 9.94 10.67
C ARG A 15 -1.93 9.42 12.08
N ALA A 16 -3.04 9.84 12.66
CA ALA A 16 -3.48 9.36 13.97
C ALA A 16 -3.74 7.85 13.97
N ARG A 17 -4.41 7.32 12.93
CA ARG A 17 -4.64 5.89 12.77
C ARG A 17 -3.34 5.10 12.60
N VAL A 18 -2.41 5.58 11.77
CA VAL A 18 -1.10 4.93 11.58
C VAL A 18 -0.29 4.91 12.87
N ALA A 19 -0.25 6.02 13.62
CA ALA A 19 0.47 6.10 14.89
C ALA A 19 -0.09 5.15 15.97
N ALA A 20 -1.37 4.79 15.87
CA ALA A 20 -2.00 3.81 16.76
C ALA A 20 -1.79 2.35 16.32
N GLN A 21 -1.28 2.10 15.11
CA GLN A 21 -0.98 0.75 14.66
C GLN A 21 0.37 0.28 15.21
N PRO A 22 0.49 -1.00 15.61
CA PRO A 22 1.78 -1.58 15.91
C PRO A 22 2.66 -1.57 14.65
N LEU A 23 3.98 -1.41 14.85
CA LEU A 23 4.93 -1.52 13.74
C LEU A 23 4.90 -2.95 13.18
N ALA A 24 4.85 -3.05 11.85
CA ALA A 24 5.01 -4.31 11.15
C ALA A 24 6.46 -4.80 11.26
N HIS A 25 6.65 -6.08 11.55
CA HIS A 25 7.94 -6.75 11.59
C HIS A 25 8.10 -7.67 10.40
N ALA A 26 9.35 -7.89 9.96
CA ALA A 26 9.63 -8.77 8.82
C ALA A 26 9.19 -10.24 9.04
N ALA A 27 9.02 -10.67 10.29
CA ALA A 27 8.55 -12.01 10.65
C ALA A 27 7.02 -12.14 10.63
N ASP A 28 6.30 -11.03 10.57
CA ASP A 28 4.85 -11.05 10.56
C ASP A 28 4.34 -11.62 9.23
N ASP A 29 3.36 -12.51 9.32
CA ASP A 29 2.74 -13.06 8.14
C ASP A 29 1.83 -12.00 7.49
N TYR A 30 2.25 -11.46 6.35
CA TYR A 30 1.49 -10.50 5.55
C TYR A 30 1.45 -10.97 4.09
N GLY A 31 0.28 -10.80 3.44
CA GLY A 31 0.10 -11.11 2.03
C GLY A 31 -1.29 -11.64 1.69
N ASP A 32 -1.54 -11.79 0.39
CA ASP A 32 -2.83 -12.20 -0.15
C ASP A 32 -3.26 -13.61 0.30
N HIS A 33 -2.31 -14.48 0.68
CA HIS A 33 -2.59 -15.84 1.13
C HIS A 33 -3.35 -15.89 2.46
N ARG A 34 -3.22 -14.86 3.30
CA ARG A 34 -4.01 -14.74 4.53
C ARG A 34 -5.49 -14.55 4.24
N PHE A 35 -5.81 -13.83 3.17
CA PHE A 35 -7.20 -13.57 2.76
C PHE A 35 -7.74 -14.65 1.80
N ASN A 36 -6.85 -15.44 1.19
CA ASN A 36 -7.19 -16.43 0.18
C ASN A 36 -6.57 -17.80 0.50
N PRO A 37 -6.96 -18.43 1.63
CA PRO A 37 -6.35 -19.69 2.07
C PRO A 37 -6.56 -20.79 1.04
N GLY A 38 -5.47 -21.49 0.69
CA GLY A 38 -5.51 -22.62 -0.26
C GLY A 38 -5.61 -22.23 -1.74
N HIS A 39 -5.59 -20.94 -2.08
CA HIS A 39 -5.71 -20.51 -3.48
C HIS A 39 -4.51 -21.04 -4.32
N PRO A 40 -4.75 -21.74 -5.45
CA PRO A 40 -3.69 -22.44 -6.18
C PRO A 40 -2.54 -21.56 -6.66
N ARG A 41 -2.80 -20.27 -6.96
CA ARG A 41 -1.77 -19.30 -7.37
C ARG A 41 -0.89 -18.79 -6.23
N LEU A 42 -1.32 -19.00 -4.98
CA LEU A 42 -0.62 -18.54 -3.78
C LEU A 42 0.17 -19.66 -3.10
N LYS A 43 0.15 -20.87 -3.68
CA LYS A 43 1.15 -21.90 -3.33
C LYS A 43 2.49 -21.37 -3.80
N LEU A 44 3.36 -20.98 -2.86
CA LEU A 44 4.68 -20.42 -3.11
C LEU A 44 5.57 -21.45 -3.82
N ALA A 45 5.42 -21.59 -5.13
CA ALA A 45 6.20 -22.53 -5.94
C ALA A 45 7.60 -21.99 -6.29
N LYS A 46 7.82 -20.69 -6.07
CA LYS A 46 9.10 -19.99 -6.28
C LYS A 46 9.36 -19.04 -5.13
N ALA A 47 10.63 -18.86 -4.81
CA ALA A 47 11.08 -17.79 -3.92
C ALA A 47 10.61 -16.43 -4.46
N LEU A 48 10.03 -15.61 -3.58
CA LEU A 48 9.65 -14.24 -3.89
C LEU A 48 10.91 -13.38 -4.05
N ARG A 49 10.80 -12.29 -4.83
CA ARG A 49 11.84 -11.27 -4.92
C ARG A 49 11.46 -10.10 -4.04
N ASP A 50 12.43 -9.57 -3.32
CA ASP A 50 12.21 -8.40 -2.49
C ASP A 50 11.83 -7.20 -3.35
N ALA A 51 10.82 -6.47 -2.87
CA ALA A 51 10.26 -5.31 -3.54
C ALA A 51 9.69 -4.37 -2.50
N ALA A 52 9.68 -3.08 -2.82
CA ALA A 52 9.08 -2.06 -1.97
C ALA A 52 8.25 -1.09 -2.82
N VAL A 53 7.20 -0.56 -2.20
CA VAL A 53 6.35 0.50 -2.77
C VAL A 53 6.21 1.63 -1.77
N LEU A 54 6.10 2.84 -2.31
CA LEU A 54 5.64 4.00 -1.57
C LEU A 54 4.10 4.02 -1.62
N ILE A 55 3.44 4.19 -0.47
CA ILE A 55 2.02 4.51 -0.39
C ILE A 55 1.90 6.01 -0.05
N PRO A 56 1.84 6.89 -1.06
CA PRO A 56 1.85 8.33 -0.84
C PRO A 56 0.46 8.83 -0.44
N VAL A 57 0.32 9.33 0.80
CA VAL A 57 -0.89 10.01 1.26
C VAL A 57 -0.69 11.52 1.12
N VAL A 58 -1.47 12.14 0.24
CA VAL A 58 -1.35 13.55 -0.14
C VAL A 58 -2.46 14.35 0.50
N ASP A 59 -2.10 15.40 1.24
CA ASP A 59 -3.05 16.29 1.90
C ASP A 59 -3.56 17.36 0.92
N HIS A 60 -4.88 17.42 0.71
CA HIS A 60 -5.55 18.46 -0.07
C HIS A 60 -6.43 19.38 0.79
N GLY A 61 -6.21 19.41 2.10
CA GLY A 61 -6.96 20.23 3.07
C GLY A 61 -8.12 19.46 3.68
N ARG A 62 -9.25 19.32 2.96
CA ARG A 62 -10.44 18.64 3.51
C ARG A 62 -10.23 17.12 3.62
N ASP A 63 -9.77 16.52 2.53
CA ASP A 63 -9.55 15.09 2.41
C ASP A 63 -8.13 14.83 1.89
N ALA A 64 -7.55 13.71 2.32
CA ALA A 64 -6.34 13.17 1.76
C ALA A 64 -6.67 12.23 0.59
N THR A 65 -5.76 12.16 -0.37
CA THR A 65 -5.84 11.21 -1.48
C THR A 65 -4.59 10.35 -1.53
N VAL A 66 -4.64 9.29 -2.35
CA VAL A 66 -3.47 8.45 -2.62
C VAL A 66 -3.05 8.58 -4.07
N LEU A 67 -1.77 8.86 -4.30
CA LEU A 67 -1.22 8.91 -5.64
C LEU A 67 -0.93 7.50 -6.16
N LEU A 68 -1.47 7.20 -7.33
CA LEU A 68 -1.26 5.97 -8.07
C LEU A 68 -0.58 6.27 -9.40
N THR A 69 0.10 5.27 -9.95
CA THR A 69 0.75 5.33 -11.26
C THR A 69 0.08 4.38 -12.22
N LYS A 70 0.12 4.69 -13.52
CA LYS A 70 -0.11 3.71 -14.58
C LYS A 70 1.25 3.22 -15.07
N ARG A 71 1.49 1.91 -14.98
CA ARG A 71 2.74 1.30 -15.45
C ARG A 71 2.88 1.44 -16.96
N ALA A 72 4.10 1.68 -17.42
CA ALA A 72 4.38 1.87 -18.85
C ALA A 72 4.00 0.63 -19.67
N GLU A 73 3.40 0.85 -20.84
CA GLU A 73 2.85 -0.21 -21.71
C GLU A 73 3.91 -1.20 -22.25
N LYS A 74 5.19 -0.83 -22.19
CA LYS A 74 6.31 -1.64 -22.67
C LYS A 74 6.94 -2.55 -21.61
N LEU A 75 6.42 -2.57 -20.38
CA LEU A 75 7.01 -3.40 -19.32
C LEU A 75 6.70 -4.88 -19.53
N ARG A 76 7.71 -5.73 -19.30
CA ARG A 76 7.56 -7.19 -19.43
C ARG A 76 6.51 -7.76 -18.48
N ASN A 77 6.38 -7.18 -17.29
CA ASN A 77 5.44 -7.60 -16.25
C ASN A 77 4.53 -6.44 -15.84
N HIS A 78 3.25 -6.75 -15.61
CA HIS A 78 2.24 -5.82 -15.09
C HIS A 78 2.09 -4.54 -15.94
N SER A 79 2.20 -4.70 -17.25
CA SER A 79 2.07 -3.58 -18.19
C SER A 79 0.69 -2.93 -18.11
N GLY A 80 0.63 -1.59 -18.19
CA GLY A 80 -0.61 -0.82 -18.19
C GLY A 80 -1.41 -0.82 -16.88
N GLN A 81 -1.01 -1.61 -15.88
CA GLN A 81 -1.72 -1.72 -14.60
C GLN A 81 -1.57 -0.46 -13.75
N VAL A 82 -2.62 -0.14 -12.99
CA VAL A 82 -2.57 0.86 -11.92
C VAL A 82 -1.82 0.26 -10.73
N ALA A 83 -0.83 0.99 -10.21
CA ALA A 83 0.03 0.51 -9.14
C ALA A 83 0.52 1.66 -8.25
N PHE A 84 0.88 1.33 -7.01
CA PHE A 84 1.69 2.22 -6.18
C PHE A 84 3.07 2.46 -6.82
N PRO A 85 3.66 3.65 -6.65
CA PRO A 85 5.04 3.89 -7.03
C PRO A 85 5.99 2.92 -6.30
N GLY A 86 6.92 2.29 -7.01
CA GLY A 86 7.87 1.36 -6.41
C GLY A 86 8.48 0.38 -7.39
N GLY A 87 9.18 -0.62 -6.87
CA GLY A 87 9.90 -1.60 -7.67
C GLY A 87 10.58 -2.70 -6.86
N THR A 88 11.21 -3.62 -7.59
CA THR A 88 12.09 -4.65 -7.02
C THR A 88 13.30 -3.98 -6.35
N ILE A 89 13.76 -4.55 -5.24
CA ILE A 89 15.04 -4.20 -4.61
C ILE A 89 16.16 -4.91 -5.39
N ASP A 90 17.30 -4.23 -5.57
CA ASP A 90 18.49 -4.76 -6.25
C ASP A 90 19.40 -5.59 -5.34
#